data_AF-A0A7W7RBC8-F1
#
_entry.id   AF-A0A7W7RBC8-F1
#
_cell.length_a   1.000
_cell.length_b   1.000
_cell.length_c   1.000
_cell.angle_alpha   90.00
_cell.angle_beta   90.00
_cell.angle_gamma   90.00
#
_symmetry.space_group_name_H-M   'P 1'
#
loop_
_entity.id
_entity.type
_entity.pdbx_description
1 polymer ?
#
loop_
_entity_poly.entity_id
_entity_poly.type
_entity_poly.pdbx_seq_one_letter_code
_entity_poly.pdbx_strand_id
1 'polypeptide(L)'
;MGRREAFRGGRQSLNRFFSALFGGRLLEPAQLAQMRTTVEVPAGEMWPGARYGLGVTSTALSCGGLMWGHGGDIPGYQTRTGVTDDGRAVTVAVTADREPTKQGRPDVLALLDATLCR
;
A
#
# COMPACT_ATOMS: atom_id res chain seq x y z
N MET A 1 26.48 -14.14 -4.76
CA MET A 1 26.16 -12.76 -5.19
C MET A 1 24.91 -12.80 -6.07
N GLY A 2 23.72 -12.93 -5.50
CA GLY A 2 22.46 -12.97 -6.26
C GLY A 2 21.90 -11.55 -6.38
N ARG A 3 21.70 -11.07 -7.61
CA ARG A 3 21.03 -9.79 -7.87
C ARG A 3 19.59 -9.91 -7.36
N ARG A 4 19.26 -9.18 -6.29
CA ARG A 4 17.87 -8.99 -5.88
C ARG A 4 17.27 -8.00 -6.87
N GLU A 5 16.60 -8.51 -7.89
CA GLU A 5 15.81 -7.67 -8.78
C GLU A 5 14.54 -7.25 -8.01
N ALA A 6 14.44 -5.97 -7.69
CA ALA A 6 13.22 -5.41 -7.12
C ALA A 6 12.17 -5.28 -8.22
N PHE A 7 10.92 -5.64 -7.92
CA PHE A 7 9.80 -5.45 -8.83
C PHE A 7 9.66 -3.96 -9.20
N ARG A 8 9.81 -3.63 -10.49
CA ARG A 8 9.68 -2.27 -11.02
C ARG A 8 8.37 -2.15 -11.82
N GLY A 9 7.37 -1.51 -11.24
CA GLY A 9 6.12 -1.16 -11.92
C GLY A 9 5.90 0.35 -11.93
N GLY A 10 5.42 0.90 -13.05
CA GLY A 10 4.96 2.29 -13.11
C GLY A 10 3.66 2.49 -12.32
N ARG A 11 3.36 3.73 -11.89
CA ARG A 11 2.16 4.08 -11.09
C ARG A 11 0.86 3.48 -11.63
N GLN A 12 0.62 3.60 -12.93
CA GLN A 12 -0.60 3.05 -13.54
C GLN A 12 -0.66 1.52 -13.51
N SER A 13 0.48 0.84 -13.66
CA SER A 13 0.54 -0.61 -13.58
C SER A 13 0.24 -1.11 -12.17
N LEU A 14 0.72 -0.38 -11.14
CA LEU A 14 0.43 -0.68 -9.75
C LEU A 14 -1.05 -0.48 -9.42
N ASN A 15 -1.65 0.64 -9.84
CA ASN A 15 -3.10 0.83 -9.73
C ASN A 15 -3.87 -0.32 -10.37
N ARG A 16 -3.56 -0.69 -11.62
CA ARG A 16 -4.25 -1.79 -12.31
C ARG A 16 -4.11 -3.13 -11.57
N PHE A 17 -2.91 -3.44 -11.08
CA PHE A 17 -2.66 -4.67 -10.32
C PHE A 17 -3.49 -4.72 -9.04
N PHE A 18 -3.41 -3.68 -8.20
CA PHE A 18 -4.12 -3.68 -6.93
C PHE A 18 -5.64 -3.60 -7.11
N SER A 19 -6.15 -2.85 -8.10
CA SER A 19 -7.57 -2.87 -8.44
C SER A 19 -8.02 -4.25 -8.94
N ALA A 20 -7.19 -4.98 -9.70
CA ALA A 20 -7.51 -6.34 -10.12
C ALA A 20 -7.51 -7.33 -8.95
N LEU A 21 -6.52 -7.20 -8.06
CA LEU A 21 -6.35 -8.05 -6.88
C LEU A 21 -7.52 -7.90 -5.91
N PHE A 22 -7.80 -6.66 -5.48
CA PHE A 22 -8.85 -6.40 -4.51
C PHE A 22 -10.26 -6.44 -5.09
N GLY A 23 -10.40 -6.31 -6.41
CA GLY A 23 -11.62 -6.60 -7.15
C GLY A 23 -11.85 -8.10 -7.41
N GLY A 24 -11.03 -9.00 -6.87
CA GLY A 24 -11.23 -10.46 -6.96
C GLY A 24 -10.95 -11.08 -8.33
N ARG A 25 -10.24 -10.37 -9.22
CA ARG A 25 -9.93 -10.87 -10.58
C ARG A 25 -8.67 -11.73 -10.66
N LEU A 26 -7.86 -11.73 -9.60
CA LEU A 26 -6.56 -12.43 -9.57
C LEU A 26 -6.51 -13.61 -8.60
N LEU A 27 -7.39 -13.65 -7.60
CA LEU A 27 -7.42 -14.66 -6.56
C LEU A 27 -8.85 -15.13 -6.33
N GLU A 28 -8.99 -16.41 -5.99
CA GLU A 28 -10.25 -16.95 -5.51
C GLU A 28 -10.69 -16.24 -4.20
N PRO A 29 -11.99 -16.13 -3.92
CA PRO A 29 -12.49 -15.40 -2.74
C PRO A 29 -11.84 -15.84 -1.42
N ALA A 30 -11.61 -17.15 -1.24
CA ALA A 30 -10.96 -17.68 -0.03
C ALA A 30 -9.51 -17.22 0.12
N GLN A 31 -8.76 -17.13 -0.98
CA GLN A 31 -7.36 -16.67 -0.97
C GLN A 31 -7.29 -15.16 -0.72
N LEU A 32 -8.18 -14.38 -1.34
CA LEU A 32 -8.27 -12.94 -1.08
C LEU A 32 -8.66 -12.66 0.38
N ALA A 33 -9.57 -13.45 0.95
CA ALA A 33 -9.91 -13.38 2.36
C ALA A 33 -8.70 -13.65 3.26
N GLN A 34 -7.92 -14.69 2.98
CA GLN A 34 -6.67 -14.96 3.70
C GLN A 34 -5.68 -13.80 3.60
N MET A 35 -5.54 -13.19 2.43
CA MET A 35 -4.66 -12.04 2.23
C MET A 35 -5.07 -10.81 3.05
N ARG A 36 -6.38 -10.63 3.25
CA ARG A 36 -7.01 -9.56 4.04
C ARG A 36 -7.07 -9.84 5.54
N THR A 37 -6.74 -11.05 6.00
CA THR A 37 -6.61 -11.34 7.43
C THR A 37 -5.37 -10.63 7.97
N THR A 38 -5.57 -9.58 8.77
CA THR A 38 -4.49 -8.71 9.23
C THR A 38 -4.24 -8.79 10.74
N VAL A 39 -2.96 -8.64 11.11
CA VAL A 39 -2.52 -8.44 12.49
C VAL A 39 -2.07 -6.99 12.70
N GLU A 40 -2.04 -6.55 13.95
CA GLU A 40 -1.51 -5.22 14.30
C GLU A 40 0.00 -5.17 14.10
N VAL A 41 0.48 -4.06 13.55
CA VAL A 41 1.92 -3.81 13.43
C VAL A 41 2.40 -3.15 14.73
N PRO A 42 3.50 -3.62 15.34
CA PRO A 42 4.06 -3.00 16.53
C PRO A 42 4.37 -1.51 16.33
N ALA A 43 4.24 -0.73 17.41
CA ALA A 43 4.52 0.69 17.38
C ALA A 43 5.98 0.95 16.92
N GLY A 44 6.15 1.88 15.99
CA GLY A 44 7.47 2.23 15.44
C GLY A 44 7.96 1.32 14.31
N GLU A 45 7.21 0.27 13.95
CA GLU A 45 7.57 -0.58 12.81
C GLU A 45 6.91 -0.17 11.49
N MET A 46 5.82 0.59 11.56
CA MET A 46 5.13 1.21 10.41
C MET A 46 4.42 2.49 10.87
N TRP A 47 3.68 3.15 9.97
CA TRP A 47 2.83 4.29 10.34
C TRP A 47 1.73 3.88 11.35
N PRO A 48 1.25 4.81 12.19
CA PRO A 48 0.23 4.52 13.19
C PRO A 48 -1.04 3.93 12.59
N GLY A 49 -1.60 2.92 13.26
CA GLY A 49 -2.84 2.26 12.83
C GLY A 49 -2.70 1.31 11.65
N ALA A 50 -1.48 1.11 11.12
CA ALA A 50 -1.24 0.11 10.10
C ALA A 50 -1.48 -1.30 10.65
N ARG A 51 -2.19 -2.12 9.86
CA ARG A 51 -2.28 -3.56 10.06
C ARG A 51 -1.71 -4.27 8.84
N TYR A 52 -1.19 -5.48 9.04
CA TYR A 52 -0.48 -6.20 7.99
C TYR A 52 -1.07 -7.60 7.80
N GLY A 53 -1.42 -7.93 6.55
CA GLY A 53 -1.89 -9.24 6.12
C GLY A 53 -0.82 -9.98 5.31
N LEU A 54 -1.23 -10.83 4.38
CA LEU A 54 -0.25 -11.54 3.54
C LEU A 54 0.23 -10.65 2.40
N GLY A 55 1.29 -9.88 2.66
CA GLY A 55 1.93 -9.00 1.67
C GLY A 55 1.19 -7.70 1.37
N VAL A 56 0.25 -7.31 2.23
CA VAL A 56 -0.52 -6.06 2.11
C VAL A 56 -0.75 -5.40 3.46
N THR A 57 -0.85 -4.08 3.44
CA THR A 57 -1.23 -3.25 4.58
C THR A 57 -2.69 -2.83 4.46
N SER A 58 -3.37 -2.71 5.61
CA SER A 58 -4.63 -1.98 5.71
C SER A 58 -4.49 -0.77 6.65
N THR A 59 -5.21 0.29 6.32
CA THR A 59 -5.23 1.53 7.10
C THR A 59 -6.63 2.12 7.00
N ALA A 60 -7.19 2.54 8.13
CA ALA A 60 -8.48 3.22 8.14
C ALA A 60 -8.36 4.59 7.47
N LEU A 61 -9.33 4.90 6.61
CA LEU A 61 -9.43 6.20 5.97
C LEU A 61 -10.24 7.17 6.84
N SER A 62 -9.93 8.47 6.72
CA SER A 62 -10.61 9.53 7.48
C SER A 62 -12.10 9.63 7.15
N CYS A 63 -12.49 9.30 5.92
CA CYS A 63 -13.88 9.25 5.44
C CYS A 63 -14.60 7.91 5.73
N GLY A 64 -13.95 6.99 6.44
CA GLY A 64 -14.45 5.65 6.68
C GLY A 64 -14.02 4.63 5.63
N GLY A 65 -14.15 3.35 5.98
CA GLY A 65 -13.63 2.25 5.17
C GLY A 65 -12.11 2.05 5.33
N LEU A 66 -11.56 1.18 4.50
CA LEU A 66 -10.16 0.81 4.53
C LEU A 66 -9.48 1.14 3.20
N MET A 67 -8.27 1.68 3.32
CA MET A 67 -7.28 1.65 2.26
C MET A 67 -6.46 0.37 2.38
N TRP A 68 -6.43 -0.42 1.32
CA TRP A 68 -5.54 -1.56 1.16
C TRP A 68 -4.38 -1.22 0.23
N GLY A 69 -3.21 -1.79 0.46
CA GLY A 69 -2.10 -1.63 -0.48
C GLY A 69 -0.79 -2.14 0.04
N HIS A 70 0.31 -1.54 -0.42
CA HIS A 70 1.64 -1.81 0.09
C HIS A 70 2.57 -0.64 -0.25
N GLY A 71 3.60 -0.44 0.56
CA GLY A 71 4.68 0.52 0.32
C GLY A 71 5.97 -0.14 -0.17
N GLY A 72 6.83 0.61 -0.83
CA GLY A 72 8.20 0.17 -1.12
C GLY A 72 9.14 1.31 -0.82
N ASP A 73 10.12 1.07 0.04
CA ASP A 73 11.10 2.07 0.45
C ASP A 73 12.49 1.54 0.15
N ILE A 74 13.21 2.24 -0.72
CA ILE A 74 14.63 2.03 -0.99
C ILE A 74 15.33 3.39 -0.99
N PRO A 75 16.64 3.48 -0.70
CA PRO A 75 17.34 4.76 -0.79
C PRO A 75 17.13 5.42 -2.16
N GLY A 76 16.61 6.65 -2.14
CA GLY A 76 16.29 7.46 -3.32
C GLY A 76 14.87 7.28 -3.87
N TYR A 77 14.10 6.28 -3.42
CA TYR A 77 12.74 6.04 -3.91
C TYR A 77 11.79 5.53 -2.82
N GLN A 78 10.62 6.15 -2.76
CA GLN A 78 9.49 5.65 -2.00
C GLN A 78 8.29 5.46 -2.92
N THR A 79 7.58 4.36 -2.75
CA THR A 79 6.27 4.12 -3.38
C THR A 79 5.25 3.80 -2.31
N ARG A 80 4.03 4.30 -2.49
CA ARG A 80 2.86 3.93 -1.69
C ARG A 80 1.68 3.75 -2.63
N THR A 81 0.94 2.65 -2.49
CA THR A 81 -0.28 2.39 -3.25
C THR A 81 -1.43 2.20 -2.28
N GLY A 82 -2.61 2.71 -2.64
CA GLY A 82 -3.85 2.54 -1.90
C GLY A 82 -5.00 2.23 -2.84
N VAL A 83 -5.82 1.25 -2.45
CA VAL A 83 -7.05 0.84 -3.10
C VAL A 83 -8.14 0.64 -2.06
N THR A 84 -9.33 1.15 -2.35
CA THR A 84 -10.53 0.99 -1.52
C THR A 84 -11.44 -0.10 -2.07
N ASP A 85 -12.33 -0.64 -1.23
CA ASP A 85 -13.28 -1.67 -1.63
C ASP A 85 -14.29 -1.19 -2.69
N ASP A 86 -14.50 0.12 -2.81
CA ASP A 86 -15.31 0.75 -3.87
C ASP A 86 -14.56 0.91 -5.21
N GLY A 87 -13.29 0.47 -5.28
CA GLY A 87 -12.50 0.41 -6.51
C GLY A 87 -11.65 1.65 -6.81
N ARG A 88 -11.66 2.70 -5.99
CA ARG A 88 -10.73 3.83 -6.15
C ARG A 88 -9.29 3.37 -5.90
N ALA A 89 -8.35 3.89 -6.69
CA ALA A 89 -6.95 3.47 -6.65
C ALA A 89 -5.98 4.63 -6.90
N VAL A 90 -4.97 4.76 -6.05
CA VAL A 90 -3.90 5.76 -6.17
C VAL A 90 -2.55 5.16 -5.84
N THR A 91 -1.55 5.47 -6.66
CA THR A 91 -0.14 5.20 -6.36
C THR A 91 0.62 6.52 -6.36
N VAL A 92 1.37 6.76 -5.29
CA VAL A 92 2.33 7.86 -5.17
C VAL A 92 3.73 7.27 -5.25
N ALA A 93 4.59 7.90 -6.05
CA ALA A 93 6.01 7.59 -6.11
C ALA A 93 6.78 8.88 -5.83
N VAL A 94 7.66 8.84 -4.84
CA VAL A 94 8.56 9.93 -4.47
C VAL A 94 9.96 9.53 -4.91
N THR A 95 10.59 10.41 -5.67
CA THR A 95 12.01 10.29 -6.06
C THR A 95 12.85 11.20 -5.20
N ALA A 96 14.13 10.85 -5.02
CA ALA A 96 15.09 11.55 -4.16
C ALA A 96 14.75 11.49 -2.66
N ASP A 97 14.06 10.43 -2.22
CA ASP A 97 13.88 10.13 -0.80
C ASP A 97 15.16 9.52 -0.21
N ARG A 98 16.07 10.36 0.29
CA ARG A 98 17.42 9.94 0.68
C ARG A 98 17.46 9.14 1.99
N GLU A 99 16.49 9.37 2.87
CA GLU A 99 16.45 8.81 4.23
C GLU A 99 15.05 8.21 4.49
N PRO A 100 14.68 7.10 3.82
CA PRO A 100 13.39 6.46 4.06
C PRO A 100 13.32 5.91 5.49
N THR A 101 12.21 6.19 6.18
CA THR A 101 11.95 5.68 7.53
C THR A 101 10.92 4.57 7.51
N LYS A 102 10.89 3.72 8.54
CA LYS A 102 9.87 2.68 8.70
C LYS A 102 8.46 3.27 8.79
N GLN A 103 8.34 4.48 9.33
CA GLN A 103 7.08 5.22 9.46
C GLN A 103 6.56 5.68 8.09
N GLY A 104 7.38 5.64 7.05
CA GLY A 104 7.08 6.28 5.78
C GLY A 104 6.97 7.80 5.92
N ARG A 105 6.53 8.43 4.84
CA ARG A 105 6.35 9.88 4.79
C ARG A 105 4.90 10.26 5.17
N PRO A 106 4.69 11.06 6.25
CA PRO A 106 3.36 11.46 6.67
C PRO A 106 2.58 12.23 5.60
N ASP A 107 3.25 13.08 4.82
CA ASP A 107 2.64 13.86 3.76
C ASP A 107 2.17 12.99 2.58
N VAL A 108 2.90 11.91 2.28
CA VAL A 108 2.48 10.93 1.28
C VAL A 108 1.23 10.19 1.76
N LEU A 109 1.20 9.73 3.02
CA LEU A 109 0.04 9.06 3.61
C LEU A 109 -1.20 9.98 3.64
N ALA A 110 -1.03 11.24 4.02
CA ALA A 110 -2.10 12.24 3.99
C ALA A 110 -2.62 12.48 2.57
N LEU A 111 -1.74 12.48 1.56
CA LEU A 111 -2.15 12.60 0.16
C LEU A 111 -2.96 11.40 -0.31
N LEU A 112 -2.59 10.18 0.08
CA LEU A 112 -3.38 8.96 -0.21
C LEU A 112 -4.78 9.08 0.40
N ASP A 113 -4.87 9.41 1.69
CA ASP A 113 -6.14 9.58 2.39
C ASP A 113 -7.04 10.62 1.71
N ALA A 114 -6.52 11.83 1.48
CA ALA A 114 -7.26 12.90 0.84
C ALA A 114 -7.69 12.55 -0.61
N THR A 115 -6.91 11.74 -1.33
CA THR A 115 -7.26 11.32 -2.70
C THR A 115 -8.31 10.22 -2.71
N LEU A 116 -8.22 9.28 -1.77
CA LEU A 116 -9.17 8.17 -1.61
C LEU A 116 -10.42 8.55 -0.82
N CYS A 117 -10.52 9.79 -0.32
CA CYS A 117 -11.71 10.32 0.33
C CYS A 117 -12.44 11.39 -0.48
N ARG A 118 -12.03 11.62 -1.72
CA ARG A 118 -12.75 12.48 -2.67
C ARG A 118 -13.81 11.72 -3.45
#